data_AF-A0AAW8NSL3-F1
#
_entry.id   AF-A0AAW8NSL3-F1
#
_cell.length_a   1.000
_cell.length_b   1.000
_cell.length_c   1.000
_cell.angle_alpha   90.00
_cell.angle_beta   90.00
_cell.angle_gamma   90.00
#
_symmetry.space_group_name_H-M   'P 1'
#
loop_
_entity.id
_entity.type
_entity.pdbx_description
1 polymer ?
#
loop_
_entity_poly.entity_id
_entity_poly.type
_entity_poly.pdbx_seq_one_letter_code
_entity_poly.pdbx_strand_id
1 'polypeptide(L)'
;MADIEGVALYQTASADYLVVSSQGNDSYLLYQSQAPYEYVGRFRIGVNAAKGFDGSAETDGLDVTTQAVGSGRWAQGMMVVQDGRNRMPDQNQNFKWVPWSEISQALELK
;
A
#
# COMPACT_ATOMS: atom_id res chain seq x y z
N MET A 1 16.47 9.08 -10.15
CA MET A 1 16.40 9.22 -8.68
C MET A 1 15.14 8.51 -8.24
N ALA A 2 15.13 7.88 -7.06
CA ALA A 2 13.90 7.34 -6.50
C ALA A 2 13.35 8.43 -5.58
N ASP A 3 12.25 9.04 -5.98
CA ASP A 3 11.56 10.02 -5.15
C ASP A 3 10.76 9.27 -4.08
N ILE A 4 11.01 9.62 -2.82
CA ILE A 4 10.21 9.18 -1.69
C ILE A 4 9.10 10.20 -1.56
N GLU A 5 7.85 9.75 -1.71
CA GLU A 5 6.68 10.61 -1.69
C GLU A 5 5.89 10.36 -0.39
N GLY A 6 4.74 9.69 -0.48
CA GLY A 6 3.89 9.39 0.67
C GLY A 6 4.54 8.48 1.73
N VAL A 7 4.34 8.84 3.00
CA VAL A 7 4.71 8.03 4.17
C VAL A 7 3.52 7.96 5.12
N ALA A 8 3.18 6.77 5.60
CA ALA A 8 2.13 6.58 6.60
C ALA A 8 2.51 5.52 7.65
N LEU A 9 1.82 5.55 8.79
CA LEU A 9 2.11 4.70 9.95
C LEU A 9 0.95 3.72 10.18
N TYR A 10 1.21 2.41 10.02
CA TYR A 10 0.28 1.35 10.39
C TYR A 10 0.61 0.87 11.80
N GLN A 11 -0.21 1.27 12.78
CA GLN A 11 0.03 0.95 14.19
C GLN A 11 -1.18 0.26 14.85
N THR A 12 -0.90 -0.90 15.46
CA THR A 12 -1.81 -1.70 16.27
C THR A 12 -1.14 -2.05 17.59
N ALA A 13 -1.83 -2.80 18.47
CA ALA A 13 -1.22 -3.29 19.70
C ALA A 13 -0.08 -4.31 19.48
N SER A 14 -0.02 -4.95 18.31
CA SER A 14 0.91 -6.06 18.02
C SER A 14 1.80 -5.84 16.78
N ALA A 15 1.58 -4.76 16.03
CA ALA A 15 2.26 -4.47 14.78
C ALA A 15 2.43 -2.96 14.62
N ASP A 16 3.60 -2.52 14.17
CA ASP A 16 3.94 -1.10 14.07
C ASP A 16 4.90 -0.85 12.89
N TYR A 17 4.36 -0.38 11.76
CA TYR A 17 5.08 -0.29 10.49
C TYR A 17 5.01 1.10 9.87
N LEU A 18 6.13 1.56 9.32
CA LEU A 18 6.18 2.67 8.39
C LEU A 18 6.01 2.14 6.96
N VAL A 19 5.05 2.72 6.25
CA VAL A 19 4.78 2.43 4.83
C VAL A 19 5.26 3.61 4.00
N VAL A 20 6.11 3.34 3.01
CA VAL A 20 6.77 4.37 2.20
C VAL A 20 6.51 4.12 0.71
N SER A 21 6.03 5.14 0.00
CA SER A 21 5.93 5.15 -1.45
C SER A 21 7.31 5.38 -2.07
N SER A 22 7.73 4.49 -2.97
CA SER A 22 8.89 4.72 -3.84
C SER A 22 8.39 4.88 -5.27
N GLN A 23 8.12 6.14 -5.63
CA GLN A 23 7.49 6.49 -6.91
C GLN A 23 8.38 6.06 -8.09
N GLY A 24 9.70 6.25 -7.97
CA GLY A 24 10.64 5.98 -9.07
C GLY A 24 10.70 4.52 -9.56
N ASN A 25 10.05 3.57 -8.89
CA ASN A 25 9.92 2.18 -9.36
C ASN A 25 8.56 1.53 -9.06
N ASP A 26 7.53 2.35 -8.81
CA ASP A 26 6.15 1.95 -8.54
C ASP A 26 6.06 0.87 -7.46
N SER A 27 6.73 1.07 -6.31
CA SER A 27 6.70 0.11 -5.21
C SER A 27 6.52 0.76 -3.85
N TYR A 28 6.08 -0.07 -2.89
CA TYR A 28 5.83 0.32 -1.51
C TYR A 28 6.75 -0.47 -0.61
N LEU A 29 7.43 0.22 0.31
CA LEU A 29 8.34 -0.38 1.27
C LEU A 29 7.74 -0.35 2.66
N LEU A 30 7.93 -1.43 3.41
CA LEU A 30 7.63 -1.50 4.84
C LEU A 30 8.92 -1.50 5.63
N TYR A 31 8.92 -0.70 6.69
CA TYR A 31 9.94 -0.66 7.73
C TYR A 31 9.27 -0.82 9.10
N GLN A 32 10.01 -1.28 10.09
CA GLN A 32 9.59 -1.10 11.49
C GLN A 32 9.45 0.39 11.77
N SER A 33 8.46 0.80 12.56
CA SER A 33 8.25 2.23 12.85
C SER A 33 9.11 2.77 13.99
N GLN A 34 9.84 1.90 14.67
CA GLN A 34 10.76 2.26 15.74
C GLN A 34 12.20 2.10 15.26
N ALA A 35 13.08 2.96 15.76
CA ALA A 35 14.51 2.86 15.48
C ALA A 35 15.03 1.45 15.84
N PRO A 36 15.85 0.82 14.98
CA PRO A 36 16.58 1.42 13.86
C PRO A 36 15.84 1.44 12.50
N TYR A 37 14.50 1.30 12.50
CA TYR A 37 13.64 1.28 11.32
C TYR A 37 14.02 0.16 10.34
N GLU A 38 14.12 -1.06 10.86
CA GLU A 38 14.55 -2.21 10.07
C GLU A 38 13.62 -2.44 8.88
N TYR A 39 14.20 -2.74 7.72
CA TYR A 39 13.45 -3.08 6.52
C TYR A 39 12.69 -4.40 6.71
N VAL A 40 11.39 -4.38 6.47
CA VAL A 40 10.51 -5.55 6.58
C VAL A 40 10.30 -6.19 5.22
N GLY A 41 10.00 -5.40 4.19
CA GLY A 41 9.68 -5.93 2.87
C GLY A 41 9.27 -4.88 1.86
N ARG A 42 9.05 -5.31 0.62
CA ARG A 42 8.51 -4.47 -0.46
C ARG A 42 7.42 -5.20 -1.21
N PHE A 43 6.47 -4.46 -1.74
CA PHE A 43 5.43 -5.00 -2.60
C PHE A 43 5.04 -4.00 -3.69
N ARG A 44 4.26 -4.48 -4.66
CA ARG A 44 3.63 -3.68 -5.71
C ARG A 44 2.15 -4.00 -5.78
N ILE A 45 1.35 -3.03 -6.23
CA ILE A 45 -0.05 -3.28 -6.55
C ILE A 45 -0.12 -3.63 -8.03
N GLY A 46 -0.37 -4.91 -8.31
CA GLY A 46 -0.41 -5.46 -9.66
C GLY A 46 -1.80 -5.38 -10.29
N VAL A 47 -1.83 -5.61 -11.60
CA VAL A 47 -3.07 -5.67 -12.40
C VAL A 47 -3.92 -6.88 -11.99
N ASN A 48 -5.22 -6.68 -11.81
CA ASN A 48 -6.23 -7.71 -11.66
C ASN A 48 -7.21 -7.67 -12.85
N ALA A 49 -6.80 -8.29 -13.96
CA ALA A 49 -7.57 -8.31 -15.21
C ALA A 49 -8.95 -8.97 -15.06
N ALA A 50 -9.09 -9.96 -14.17
CA ALA A 50 -10.37 -10.63 -13.92
C ALA A 50 -11.42 -9.70 -13.31
N LYS A 51 -11.00 -8.66 -12.58
CA LYS A 51 -11.87 -7.64 -11.98
C LYS A 51 -11.83 -6.30 -12.73
N GLY A 52 -11.05 -6.21 -13.81
CA GLY A 52 -10.85 -4.99 -14.57
C GLY A 52 -10.13 -3.89 -13.78
N PHE A 53 -9.25 -4.25 -12.83
CA PHE A 53 -8.41 -3.28 -12.12
C PHE A 53 -7.00 -3.33 -12.67
N ASP A 54 -6.43 -2.17 -12.93
CA ASP A 54 -5.01 -1.99 -13.12
C ASP A 54 -4.24 -1.97 -11.79
N GLY A 55 -2.92 -1.84 -11.89
CA GLY A 55 -2.05 -1.63 -10.73
C GLY A 55 -2.07 -0.18 -10.26
N SER A 56 -1.02 0.25 -9.58
CA SER A 56 -0.74 1.66 -9.33
C SER A 56 0.62 2.04 -9.91
N ALA A 57 0.72 3.26 -10.44
CA ALA A 57 1.99 3.83 -10.87
C ALA A 57 2.03 5.33 -10.57
N GLU A 58 3.25 5.89 -10.49
CA GLU A 58 3.50 7.31 -10.22
C GLU A 58 2.77 7.79 -8.94
N THR A 59 2.76 6.96 -7.89
CA THR A 59 2.08 7.28 -6.63
C THR A 59 2.75 8.45 -5.92
N ASP A 60 2.03 9.56 -5.80
CA ASP A 60 2.39 10.69 -4.94
C ASP A 60 2.02 10.37 -3.47
N GLY A 61 0.72 10.22 -3.18
CA GLY A 61 0.21 10.05 -1.81
C GLY A 61 -0.21 8.63 -1.46
N LEU A 62 0.02 8.24 -0.21
CA LEU A 62 -0.61 7.07 0.41
C LEU A 62 -1.04 7.36 1.84
N ASP A 63 -2.00 6.58 2.32
CA ASP A 63 -2.39 6.55 3.73
C ASP A 63 -2.84 5.15 4.15
N VAL A 64 -2.84 4.88 5.45
CA VAL A 64 -3.22 3.59 6.04
C VAL A 64 -4.14 3.78 7.23
N THR A 65 -5.06 2.83 7.41
CA THR A 65 -5.87 2.73 8.62
C THR A 65 -5.81 1.32 9.17
N THR A 66 -5.75 1.22 10.49
CA THR A 66 -5.82 -0.05 11.22
C THR A 66 -7.24 -0.38 11.66
N GLN A 67 -8.18 0.56 11.53
CA GLN A 67 -9.59 0.34 11.85
C GLN A 67 -10.24 -0.50 10.76
N ALA A 68 -11.08 -1.45 11.16
CA ALA A 68 -11.87 -2.23 10.23
C ALA A 68 -12.77 -1.30 9.37
N VAL A 69 -12.60 -1.38 8.05
CA VAL A 69 -13.44 -0.66 7.07
C VAL A 69 -14.50 -1.57 6.44
N GLY A 70 -14.61 -2.80 6.94
CA GLY A 70 -15.56 -3.80 6.49
C GLY A 70 -15.31 -5.15 7.18
N SER A 71 -15.91 -6.21 6.64
CA SER A 71 -15.73 -7.58 7.13
C SER A 71 -14.74 -8.39 6.29
N GLY A 72 -14.35 -9.57 6.80
CA GLY A 72 -13.42 -10.47 6.12
C GLY A 72 -12.06 -9.83 5.90
N ARG A 73 -11.60 -9.76 4.65
CA ARG A 73 -10.28 -9.19 4.29
C ARG A 73 -10.07 -7.73 4.70
N TRP A 74 -11.16 -6.99 4.92
CA TRP A 74 -11.14 -5.57 5.31
C TRP A 74 -11.15 -5.35 6.83
N ALA A 75 -11.16 -6.42 7.63
CA ALA A 75 -11.22 -6.35 9.08
C ALA A 75 -9.92 -5.84 9.72
N GLN A 76 -8.79 -5.96 9.04
CA GLN A 76 -7.47 -5.48 9.49
C GLN A 76 -7.15 -4.06 9.00
N GLY A 77 -8.16 -3.36 8.48
CA GLY A 77 -8.01 -2.05 7.86
C GLY A 77 -7.52 -2.13 6.42
N MET A 78 -6.90 -1.05 5.97
CA MET A 78 -6.72 -0.75 4.55
C MET A 78 -5.53 0.19 4.34
N MET A 79 -4.86 0.03 3.21
CA MET A 79 -4.01 1.06 2.59
C MET A 79 -4.75 1.67 1.40
N VAL A 80 -4.66 2.99 1.25
CA VAL A 80 -5.09 3.72 0.05
C VAL A 80 -3.87 4.37 -0.59
N VAL A 81 -3.74 4.23 -1.89
CA VAL A 81 -2.67 4.86 -2.68
C VAL A 81 -3.28 5.65 -3.82
N GLN A 82 -2.67 6.78 -4.17
CA GLN A 82 -2.97 7.46 -5.43
C GLN A 82 -2.35 6.69 -6.60
N ASP A 83 -3.06 6.67 -7.72
CA ASP A 83 -2.60 6.10 -8.98
C ASP A 83 -2.62 7.19 -10.06
N GLY A 84 -1.43 7.63 -10.47
CA GLY A 84 -1.24 8.65 -11.50
C GLY A 84 -1.52 8.15 -12.91
N ARG A 85 -1.52 6.82 -13.12
CA ARG A 85 -1.74 6.20 -14.44
C ARG A 85 -2.82 5.12 -14.36
N ASN A 86 -4.07 5.57 -14.28
CA ASN A 86 -5.25 4.71 -14.32
C ASN A 86 -5.57 4.25 -15.76
N ARG A 87 -5.29 2.98 -16.08
CA ARG A 87 -5.27 2.41 -17.44
C ARG A 87 -6.33 1.36 -17.72
N MET A 88 -7.17 1.00 -16.75
CA MET A 88 -8.18 -0.04 -16.95
C MET A 88 -9.56 0.36 -16.38
N PRO A 89 -10.41 1.03 -17.16
CA PRO A 89 -10.14 1.63 -18.48
C PRO A 89 -9.26 2.88 -18.39
N ASP A 90 -8.70 3.34 -19.52
CA ASP A 90 -7.98 4.62 -19.60
C ASP A 90 -8.87 5.77 -19.09
N GLN A 91 -8.48 6.34 -17.96
CA GLN A 91 -9.23 7.37 -17.23
C GLN A 91 -8.27 8.33 -16.52
N ASN A 92 -8.83 9.38 -15.91
CA ASN A 92 -8.07 10.25 -15.03
C ASN A 92 -7.55 9.47 -13.80
N GLN A 93 -6.55 10.06 -13.13
CA GLN A 93 -6.01 9.55 -11.88
C GLN A 93 -7.08 9.22 -10.84
N ASN A 94 -6.84 8.20 -10.04
CA ASN A 94 -7.75 7.78 -8.97
C ASN A 94 -6.97 7.26 -7.76
N PHE A 95 -7.65 6.47 -6.92
CA PHE A 95 -7.05 5.81 -5.78
C PHE A 95 -7.30 4.30 -5.85
N LYS A 96 -6.31 3.50 -5.45
CA LYS A 96 -6.48 2.05 -5.25
C LYS A 96 -6.64 1.76 -3.77
N TRP A 97 -7.57 0.87 -3.45
CA TRP A 97 -7.86 0.45 -2.08
C TRP A 97 -7.38 -0.98 -1.88
N VAL A 98 -6.44 -1.16 -0.97
CA VAL A 98 -5.80 -2.45 -0.71
C VAL A 98 -6.13 -2.88 0.71
N PRO A 99 -6.81 -4.02 0.92
CA PRO A 99 -6.99 -4.56 2.26
C PRO A 99 -5.63 -4.87 2.89
N TRP A 100 -5.43 -4.47 4.15
CA TRP A 100 -4.14 -4.70 4.81
C TRP A 100 -3.77 -6.18 4.93
N SER A 101 -4.78 -7.05 5.02
CA SER A 101 -4.58 -8.51 5.06
C SER A 101 -3.86 -9.06 3.83
N GLU A 102 -4.07 -8.48 2.64
CA GLU A 102 -3.41 -8.90 1.40
C GLU A 102 -1.91 -8.49 1.42
N ILE A 103 -1.60 -7.32 1.99
CA ILE A 103 -0.21 -6.85 2.18
C ILE A 103 0.49 -7.76 3.20
N SER A 104 -0.19 -8.04 4.31
CA SER A 104 0.32 -8.92 5.37
C SER A 104 0.60 -10.32 4.83
N GLN A 105 -0.29 -10.86 4.02
CA GLN A 105 -0.10 -12.15 3.36
C GLN A 105 1.06 -12.12 2.37
N ALA A 106 1.16 -11.09 1.52
CA ALA A 106 2.20 -10.98 0.50
C ALA A 106 3.61 -10.83 1.09
N LEU A 107 3.72 -10.28 2.31
CA LEU A 107 4.98 -10.09 3.02
C LEU A 107 5.19 -11.11 4.16
N GLU A 108 4.30 -12.09 4.31
CA GLU A 108 4.34 -13.10 5.37
C GLU A 108 4.45 -12.49 6.79
N LEU A 109 3.74 -11.38 7.01
CA LEU A 109 3.67 -10.72 8.32
C LEU A 109 2.92 -11.60 9.32
N LYS A 110 3.36 -11.55 10.58
CA LYS A 110 2.82 -12.37 11.69
C LYS A 110 1.61 -11.74 12.35
#